data_AF-A0AAW6GVG7-F1
#
_entry.id   AF-A0AAW6GVG7-F1
#
_cell.length_a   1.000
_cell.length_b   1.000
_cell.length_c   1.000
_cell.angle_alpha   90.00
_cell.angle_beta   90.00
_cell.angle_gamma   90.00
#
_symmetry.space_group_name_H-M   'P 1'
#
loop_
_entity.id
_entity.type
_entity.pdbx_description
1 polymer ?
#
loop_
_entity_poly.entity_id
_entity_poly.type
_entity_poly.pdbx_seq_one_letter_code
_entity_poly.pdbx_strand_id
1 'polypeptide(L)'
;MMPLSIDFANLHTILATLYDEMLPLCEDMMDVGKGLAGLGALFYVAVRVWQSMARAEPIDVYPLLRPFAIGICILLFPTLVLGTLNNILSPIVQGTHK
;
A
#
# COMPACT_ATOMS: atom_id res chain seq x y z
N MET A 1 7.18 -42.99 -16.13
CA MET A 1 6.06 -42.08 -15.89
C MET A 1 6.24 -41.53 -14.49
N MET A 2 6.80 -40.33 -14.32
CA MET A 2 6.80 -39.53 -13.08
C MET A 2 7.41 -38.14 -13.38
N PRO A 3 6.65 -37.17 -13.94
CA PRO A 3 7.06 -35.77 -14.04
C PRO A 3 6.43 -34.96 -12.89
N LEU A 4 6.51 -35.44 -11.64
CA LEU A 4 5.88 -34.76 -10.48
C LEU A 4 6.90 -34.21 -9.48
N SER A 5 8.20 -34.33 -9.79
CA SER A 5 9.31 -33.90 -8.95
C SER A 5 10.27 -32.98 -9.71
N ILE A 6 9.73 -32.03 -10.50
CA ILE A 6 10.33 -30.68 -10.49
C ILE A 6 9.94 -30.08 -9.12
N ASP A 7 10.54 -30.70 -8.11
CA ASP A 7 10.98 -30.18 -6.84
C ASP A 7 10.05 -29.08 -6.28
N PHE A 8 8.92 -29.48 -5.70
CA PHE A 8 7.95 -28.57 -5.06
C PHE A 8 8.62 -27.67 -4.01
N ALA A 9 9.65 -28.19 -3.33
CA ALA A 9 10.51 -27.43 -2.43
C ALA A 9 11.30 -26.36 -3.19
N ASN A 10 11.87 -26.70 -4.34
CA ASN A 10 12.56 -25.75 -5.22
C ASN A 10 11.61 -24.66 -5.73
N LEU A 11 10.38 -24.99 -6.16
CA LEU A 11 9.42 -23.99 -6.63
C LEU A 11 8.93 -23.07 -5.49
N HIS A 12 8.70 -23.61 -4.29
CA HIS A 12 8.39 -22.80 -3.11
C HIS A 12 9.55 -21.88 -2.72
N THR A 13 10.77 -22.38 -2.79
CA THR A 13 11.99 -21.60 -2.52
C THR A 13 12.15 -20.49 -3.54
N ILE A 14 11.97 -20.80 -4.84
CA ILE A 14 12.01 -19.82 -5.93
C ILE A 14 10.90 -18.77 -5.77
N LEU A 15 9.69 -19.16 -5.40
CA LEU A 15 8.58 -18.23 -5.19
C LEU A 15 8.81 -17.35 -3.95
N ALA A 16 9.37 -17.89 -2.88
CA ALA A 16 9.74 -17.13 -1.69
C ALA A 16 10.86 -16.12 -1.98
N THR A 17 11.91 -16.53 -2.70
CA THR A 17 12.97 -15.61 -3.15
C THR A 17 12.42 -14.56 -4.11
N LEU A 18 11.52 -14.92 -5.04
CA LEU A 18 10.91 -13.97 -5.95
C LEU A 18 10.00 -12.97 -5.21
N TYR A 19 9.30 -13.42 -4.16
CA TYR A 19 8.47 -12.55 -3.32
C TYR A 19 9.33 -11.57 -2.51
N ASP A 20 10.42 -12.04 -1.90
CA ASP A 20 11.39 -11.20 -1.18
C ASP A 20 12.11 -10.20 -2.10
N GLU A 21 12.36 -10.58 -3.35
CA GLU A 21 12.96 -9.68 -4.36
C GLU A 21 11.96 -8.68 -4.96
N MET A 22 10.68 -9.04 -5.09
CA MET A 22 9.63 -8.17 -5.66
C MET A 22 9.07 -7.16 -4.65
N LEU A 23 9.05 -7.50 -3.36
CA LEU A 23 8.60 -6.63 -2.27
C LEU A 23 9.28 -5.24 -2.27
N PRO A 24 10.63 -5.14 -2.28
CA PRO A 24 11.31 -3.84 -2.26
C PRO A 24 11.10 -3.05 -3.57
N LEU A 25 10.93 -3.73 -4.71
CA LEU A 25 10.71 -3.06 -5.99
C LEU A 25 9.31 -2.42 -6.08
N CYS A 26 8.30 -3.07 -5.47
CA CYS A 26 6.98 -2.49 -5.29
C CYS A 26 6.98 -1.34 -4.28
N GLU A 27 7.86 -1.37 -3.28
CA GLU A 27 7.99 -0.33 -2.26
C GLU A 27 8.46 0.99 -2.86
N ASP A 28 9.51 0.98 -3.70
CA ASP A 28 10.03 2.17 -4.39
C ASP A 28 8.95 2.83 -5.27
N MET A 29 8.17 2.04 -6.01
CA MET A 29 7.08 2.57 -6.85
C MET A 29 5.93 3.12 -5.99
N MET A 30 5.68 2.50 -4.85
CA MET A 30 4.65 2.96 -3.91
C MET A 30 5.05 4.26 -3.22
N ASP A 31 6.34 4.48 -2.97
CA ASP A 31 6.86 5.72 -2.40
C ASP A 31 6.74 6.91 -3.37
N VAL A 32 7.02 6.69 -4.65
CA VAL A 32 6.71 7.69 -5.70
C VAL A 32 5.21 7.97 -5.74
N GLY A 33 4.36 6.94 -5.63
CA GLY A 33 2.90 7.06 -5.60
C GLY A 33 2.39 7.87 -4.41
N LYS A 34 2.93 7.64 -3.20
CA LYS A 34 2.64 8.43 -1.99
C LYS A 34 3.01 9.90 -2.18
N GLY A 35 4.17 10.17 -2.79
CA GLY A 35 4.62 11.53 -3.09
C GLY A 35 3.66 12.27 -4.03
N LEU A 36 3.22 11.62 -5.11
CA LEU A 36 2.27 12.17 -6.06
C LEU A 36 0.89 12.42 -5.42
N ALA A 37 0.41 11.47 -4.62
CA ALA A 37 -0.86 11.59 -3.89
C ALA A 37 -0.82 12.74 -2.87
N GLY A 38 0.31 12.92 -2.17
CA GLY A 38 0.52 14.04 -1.25
C GLY A 38 0.47 15.41 -1.93
N LEU A 39 1.16 15.56 -3.07
CA LEU A 39 1.09 16.79 -3.87
C LEU A 39 -0.33 17.09 -4.39
N GLY A 40 -1.05 16.07 -4.86
CA GLY A 40 -2.44 16.20 -5.29
C GLY A 40 -3.38 16.62 -4.15
N ALA A 41 -3.19 16.05 -2.95
CA ALA A 41 -3.96 16.42 -1.76
C ALA A 41 -3.71 17.88 -1.35
N LEU A 42 -2.45 18.32 -1.32
CA LEU A 42 -2.09 19.71 -1.00
C LEU A 42 -2.67 20.70 -2.00
N PHE A 43 -2.59 20.39 -3.30
CA PHE A 43 -3.15 21.24 -4.36
C PHE A 43 -4.68 21.34 -4.25
N TYR A 44 -5.36 20.22 -4.00
CA TYR A 44 -6.83 20.19 -3.80
C TYR A 44 -7.25 21.07 -2.61
N VAL A 45 -6.56 20.95 -1.48
CA VAL A 45 -6.80 21.76 -0.28
C VAL A 45 -6.57 23.24 -0.56
N ALA A 46 -5.45 23.60 -1.20
CA ALA A 46 -5.12 24.98 -1.52
C ALA A 46 -6.16 25.66 -2.41
N VAL A 47 -6.61 24.98 -3.49
CA VAL A 47 -7.64 25.52 -4.39
C VAL A 47 -8.98 25.70 -3.68
N ARG A 48 -9.38 24.75 -2.82
CA ARG A 48 -10.66 24.82 -2.09
C ARG A 48 -10.64 25.94 -1.04
N VAL A 49 -9.54 26.08 -0.30
CA VAL A 49 -9.36 27.18 0.66
C VAL A 49 -9.35 28.53 -0.05
N TRP A 50 -8.64 28.65 -1.18
CA TRP A 50 -8.61 29.87 -1.98
C TRP A 50 -10.01 30.25 -2.49
N GLN A 51 -10.80 29.29 -2.96
CA GLN A 51 -12.19 29.52 -3.40
C GLN A 51 -13.09 29.97 -2.25
N SER A 52 -12.99 29.37 -1.06
CA SER A 52 -13.75 29.79 0.12
C SER A 52 -13.37 31.20 0.57
N MET A 53 -12.07 31.52 0.58
CA MET A 53 -11.59 32.87 0.88
C MET A 53 -12.09 33.92 -0.11
N ALA A 54 -12.07 33.59 -1.41
CA ALA A 54 -12.56 34.49 -2.47
C ALA A 54 -14.08 34.73 -2.41
N ARG A 55 -14.86 33.79 -1.84
CA ARG A 55 -16.31 33.92 -1.64
C ARG A 55 -16.70 34.51 -0.28
N ALA A 56 -15.75 34.78 0.61
CA ALA A 56 -15.99 35.15 2.01
C ALA A 56 -16.91 34.17 2.77
N GLU A 57 -16.96 32.91 2.31
CA GLU A 57 -17.70 31.84 2.96
C GLU A 57 -16.79 31.16 4.00
N PRO A 58 -17.32 30.74 5.15
CA PRO A 58 -16.55 29.99 6.14
C PRO A 58 -16.00 28.69 5.52
N ILE A 59 -14.80 28.29 5.96
CA ILE A 59 -14.09 27.13 5.40
C ILE A 59 -14.73 25.84 5.92
N ASP A 60 -15.34 25.05 5.03
CA ASP A 60 -15.83 23.71 5.36
C ASP A 60 -14.69 22.70 5.47
N VAL A 61 -14.36 22.32 6.71
CA VAL A 61 -13.29 21.35 7.04
C VAL A 61 -13.63 19.90 6.72
N TYR A 62 -14.91 19.55 6.65
CA TYR A 62 -15.39 18.17 6.39
C TYR A 62 -14.90 17.57 5.05
N PRO A 63 -15.01 18.27 3.91
CA PRO A 63 -14.45 17.81 2.65
C PRO A 63 -12.91 17.84 2.61
N LEU A 64 -12.26 18.63 3.48
CA LEU A 64 -10.80 18.73 3.59
C LEU A 64 -10.16 17.51 4.27
N LEU A 65 -10.93 16.82 5.12
CA LEU A 65 -10.48 15.62 5.85
C LEU A 65 -10.41 14.38 4.94
N ARG A 66 -11.16 14.38 3.83
CA ARG A 66 -11.24 13.28 2.85
C ARG A 66 -9.90 12.93 2.20
N PRO A 67 -9.12 13.88 1.65
CA PRO A 67 -7.79 13.58 1.13
C PRO A 67 -6.79 13.13 2.20
N PHE A 68 -6.95 13.60 3.46
CA PHE A 68 -6.13 13.15 4.59
C PHE A 68 -6.39 11.69 4.96
N ALA A 69 -7.66 11.28 5.00
CA ALA A 69 -8.03 9.88 5.27
C ALA A 69 -7.45 8.94 4.20
N ILE A 70 -7.55 9.31 2.92
CA ILE A 70 -6.96 8.53 1.82
C ILE A 70 -5.42 8.51 1.94
N GLY A 71 -4.79 9.64 2.25
CA GLY A 71 -3.35 9.73 2.48
C GLY A 71 -2.87 8.83 3.61
N ILE A 72 -3.56 8.83 4.75
CA ILE A 72 -3.28 7.93 5.87
C ILE A 72 -3.43 6.46 5.46
N CYS A 73 -4.45 6.12 4.68
CA CYS A 73 -4.64 4.76 4.15
C CYS A 73 -3.49 4.31 3.22
N ILE A 74 -2.96 5.22 2.38
CA ILE A 74 -1.84 4.91 1.46
C ILE A 74 -0.51 4.81 2.24
N LEU A 75 -0.31 5.68 3.23
CA LEU A 75 0.90 5.68 4.08
C LEU A 75 0.98 4.45 4.99
N LEU A 76 -0.17 3.99 5.50
CA LEU A 76 -0.27 2.81 6.36
C LEU A 76 -0.41 1.49 5.59
N PHE A 77 -0.52 1.52 4.25
CA PHE A 77 -0.61 0.30 3.43
C PHE A 77 0.51 -0.73 3.68
N PRO A 78 1.82 -0.37 3.75
CA PRO A 78 2.88 -1.35 3.97
C PRO A 78 2.86 -1.97 5.37
N THR A 79 2.53 -1.20 6.40
CA THR A 79 2.52 -1.69 7.80
C THR A 79 1.21 -2.41 8.15
N LEU A 80 0.08 -1.90 7.65
CA LEU A 80 -1.26 -2.28 8.09
C LEU A 80 -1.91 -3.28 7.13
N VAL A 81 -1.50 -3.34 5.86
CA VAL A 81 -2.02 -4.32 4.89
C VAL A 81 -0.99 -5.41 4.65
N LEU A 82 0.24 -5.07 4.22
CA LEU A 82 1.28 -6.07 4.00
C LEU A 82 1.76 -6.72 5.30
N GLY A 83 1.99 -5.92 6.35
CA GLY A 83 2.39 -6.43 7.67
C GLY A 83 1.33 -7.31 8.35
N THR A 84 0.03 -7.00 8.21
CA THR A 84 -1.04 -7.83 8.79
C THR A 84 -1.30 -9.09 7.97
N LEU A 85 -1.27 -8.99 6.64
CA LEU A 85 -1.39 -10.15 5.75
C LEU A 85 -0.26 -11.15 5.98
N ASN A 86 0.99 -10.69 6.10
CA ASN A 86 2.11 -11.58 6.39
C ASN A 86 2.03 -12.21 7.78
N ASN A 87 1.51 -11.51 8.79
CA ASN A 87 1.26 -12.09 10.12
C ASN A 87 0.14 -13.15 10.12
N ILE A 88 -0.91 -12.96 9.29
CA ILE A 88 -2.03 -13.91 9.19
C ILE A 88 -1.67 -15.12 8.31
N LEU A 89 -0.89 -14.92 7.24
CA LEU A 89 -0.50 -15.99 6.32
C LEU A 89 0.70 -16.81 6.82
N SER A 90 1.61 -16.25 7.62
CA SER A 90 2.75 -16.97 8.19
C SER A 90 2.36 -18.28 8.92
N PRO A 91 1.33 -18.31 9.80
CA PRO A 91 0.88 -19.57 10.42
C PRO A 91 0.21 -20.54 9.44
N ILE A 92 -0.38 -20.05 8.34
CA ILE A 92 -1.00 -20.91 7.31
C ILE A 92 0.09 -21.60 6.47
N VAL A 93 1.16 -20.88 6.13
CA VAL A 93 2.33 -21.43 5.43
C VAL A 93 3.07 -22.45 6.29
N GLN A 94 3.28 -22.17 7.59
CA GLN A 94 3.86 -23.13 8.53
C GLN A 94 2.96 -24.36 8.76
N GLY A 95 1.63 -24.19 8.73
CA GLY A 95 0.67 -25.29 8.85
C GLY A 95 0.62 -26.21 7.63
N THR A 96 0.93 -25.69 6.43
CA THR A 96 0.90 -26.45 5.16
C THR A 96 2.22 -27.19 4.89
N HIS A 97 3.31 -26.80 5.57
CA HIS A 97 4.63 -27.42 5.43
C HIS A 97 4.80 -28.74 6.20
N LYS A 98 3.69 -29.34 6.67
CA LYS A 98 3.63 -30.62 7.36
C LYS A 98 2.99 -31.70 6.50
#